data_AF-A0A1W9P7V0-F1
#
_entry.id   AF-A0A1W9P7V0-F1
#
_cell.length_a   1.000
_cell.length_b   1.000
_cell.length_c   1.000
_cell.angle_alpha   90.00
_cell.angle_beta   90.00
_cell.angle_gamma   90.00
#
_symmetry.space_group_name_H-M   'P 1'
#
loop_
_entity.id
_entity.type
_entity.pdbx_description
1 polymer ?
#
loop_
_entity_poly.entity_id
_entity_poly.type
_entity_poly.pdbx_seq_one_letter_code
_entity_poly.pdbx_strand_id
1 'polypeptide(L)'
;MNINKIYTGFTLIELMIVVVIIGILAAIAIPNFYSMASRAREASVKENMHVVNMVAEDFSTMAESYYPGDIDTKVSDVLIALGFNSNNNYSIAAGVRTPPFPDSSLISPHLGYKNPFVMSQNAIDDLPPPAVPPSGCVYYCGYDVNGAPIGLGNHIPAYTYVVTGFGKSNPIDLQLSSGQ
;
A
#
# COMPACT_ATOMS: atom_id res chain seq x y z
N MET A 1 -54.24 40.79 10.09
CA MET A 1 -53.21 41.08 11.11
C MET A 1 -51.86 41.02 10.42
N ASN A 2 -51.31 42.18 10.03
CA ASN A 2 -50.06 42.25 9.26
C ASN A 2 -48.88 42.23 10.23
N ILE A 3 -48.06 41.20 10.15
CA ILE A 3 -46.85 41.04 10.94
C ILE A 3 -45.72 41.73 10.15
N ASN A 4 -45.34 42.94 10.57
CA ASN A 4 -44.17 43.62 10.01
C ASN A 4 -42.91 42.86 10.45
N LYS A 5 -42.31 42.07 9.54
CA LYS A 5 -41.00 41.47 9.76
C LYS A 5 -39.94 42.57 9.77
N ILE A 6 -39.25 42.75 10.89
CA ILE A 6 -38.05 43.60 10.98
C ILE A 6 -36.93 42.87 10.25
N TYR A 7 -36.45 43.43 9.14
CA TYR A 7 -35.24 42.96 8.47
C TYR A 7 -34.02 43.57 9.17
N THR A 8 -33.35 42.79 10.00
CA THR A 8 -32.03 43.14 10.57
C THR A 8 -30.97 42.84 9.51
N GLY A 9 -30.39 43.89 8.92
CA GLY A 9 -29.26 43.77 7.99
C GLY A 9 -27.93 43.57 8.73
N PHE A 10 -27.05 42.73 8.19
CA PHE A 10 -25.68 42.55 8.67
C PHE A 10 -24.84 43.80 8.36
N THR A 11 -23.97 44.22 9.28
CA THR A 11 -23.07 45.35 9.02
C THR A 11 -21.85 44.92 8.22
N LEU A 12 -21.33 45.82 7.39
CA LEU A 12 -20.09 45.59 6.63
C LEU A 12 -18.90 45.32 7.56
N ILE A 13 -18.85 45.99 8.71
CA ILE A 13 -17.77 45.84 9.69
C ILE A 13 -17.82 44.48 10.39
N GLU A 14 -19.00 43.95 10.70
CA GLU A 14 -19.14 42.58 11.24
C GLU A 14 -18.58 41.56 10.26
N LEU A 15 -18.88 41.71 8.96
CA LEU A 15 -18.35 40.80 7.95
C LEU A 15 -16.82 40.94 7.78
N MET A 16 -16.29 42.17 7.86
CA MET A 16 -14.84 42.40 7.77
C MET A 16 -14.06 41.74 8.92
N ILE A 17 -14.55 41.83 10.16
CA ILE A 17 -13.88 41.19 11.31
C ILE A 17 -13.90 39.66 11.15
N VAL A 18 -15.01 39.10 10.67
CA VAL A 18 -15.13 37.65 10.45
C VAL A 18 -14.11 37.14 9.44
N VAL A 19 -13.95 37.80 8.28
CA VAL A 19 -12.97 37.35 7.27
C VAL A 19 -11.52 37.51 7.75
N VAL A 20 -11.23 38.51 8.58
CA VAL A 20 -9.90 38.68 9.20
C VAL A 20 -9.59 37.53 10.16
N ILE A 21 -10.55 37.15 11.02
CA ILE A 21 -10.38 36.03 11.96
C ILE A 21 -10.19 34.71 11.18
N ILE A 22 -11.01 34.45 10.16
CA ILE A 22 -10.87 33.26 9.31
C ILE A 22 -9.51 33.27 8.59
N GLY A 23 -9.03 34.42 8.13
CA GLY A 23 -7.73 34.58 7.49
C GLY A 23 -6.56 34.20 8.42
N ILE A 24 -6.59 34.64 9.68
CA ILE A 24 -5.56 34.29 10.68
C ILE A 24 -5.58 32.79 10.97
N LEU A 25 -6.76 32.20 11.16
CA LEU A 25 -6.90 30.76 11.40
C LEU A 25 -6.41 29.93 10.20
N ALA A 26 -6.75 30.32 8.98
CA ALA A 26 -6.33 29.64 7.76
C ALA A 26 -4.79 29.71 7.57
N ALA A 27 -4.16 30.84 7.85
CA ALA A 27 -2.71 31.01 7.72
C ALA A 27 -1.91 30.01 8.58
N ILE A 28 -2.42 29.67 9.77
CA ILE A 28 -1.78 28.67 10.67
C ILE A 28 -2.20 27.25 10.28
N ALA A 29 -3.47 27.03 9.91
CA ALA A 29 -4.02 25.71 9.67
C ALA A 29 -3.52 25.07 8.35
N ILE A 30 -3.42 25.83 7.27
CA ILE A 30 -3.05 25.32 5.94
C ILE A 30 -1.69 24.61 5.91
N PRO A 31 -0.57 25.19 6.39
CA PRO A 31 0.73 24.52 6.35
C PRO A 31 0.74 23.24 7.20
N ASN A 32 0.10 23.28 8.37
CA ASN A 32 -0.04 22.11 9.24
C ASN A 32 -0.82 20.99 8.57
N PHE A 33 -1.94 21.32 7.91
CA PHE A 33 -2.75 20.36 7.17
C PHE A 33 -1.95 19.66 6.06
N TYR A 34 -1.15 20.38 5.28
CA TYR A 34 -0.28 19.77 4.26
C TYR A 34 0.72 18.78 4.85
N SER A 35 1.33 19.11 5.99
CA SER A 35 2.26 18.22 6.68
C SER A 35 1.57 16.96 7.22
N MET A 36 0.38 17.11 7.81
CA MET A 36 -0.43 16.00 8.31
C MET A 36 -0.86 15.08 7.18
N ALA A 37 -1.30 15.63 6.05
CA ALA A 37 -1.69 14.86 4.87
C ALA A 37 -0.51 14.07 4.25
N SER A 38 0.72 14.60 4.34
CA SER A 38 1.92 13.88 3.93
C SER A 38 2.24 12.72 4.88
N ARG A 39 2.22 12.98 6.19
CA ARG A 39 2.46 11.96 7.22
C ARG A 39 1.41 10.84 7.18
N ALA A 40 0.14 11.18 6.93
CA ALA A 40 -0.93 10.20 6.77
C ALA A 40 -0.68 9.26 5.57
N ARG A 41 -0.18 9.81 4.45
CA ARG A 41 0.22 9.00 3.29
C ARG A 41 1.43 8.12 3.55
N GLU A 42 2.42 8.61 4.28
CA GLU A 42 3.56 7.77 4.68
C GLU A 42 3.14 6.66 5.64
N ALA A 43 2.21 6.95 6.56
CA ALA A 43 1.64 5.96 7.46
C ALA A 43 0.88 4.87 6.68
N SER A 44 0.06 5.25 5.69
CA SER A 44 -0.66 4.27 4.86
C SER A 44 0.30 3.39 4.04
N VAL A 45 1.41 3.95 3.52
CA VAL A 45 2.42 3.13 2.82
C VAL A 45 3.04 2.11 3.76
N LYS A 46 3.40 2.51 4.98
CA LYS A 46 3.96 1.59 5.99
C LYS A 46 2.98 0.49 6.37
N GLU A 47 1.70 0.82 6.48
CA GLU A 47 0.63 -0.16 6.71
C GLU A 47 0.52 -1.16 5.55
N ASN A 48 0.49 -0.65 4.31
CA ASN A 48 0.48 -1.49 3.10
C ASN A 48 1.68 -2.45 3.07
N MET A 49 2.89 -1.96 3.38
CA MET A 49 4.09 -2.79 3.44
C MET A 49 3.98 -3.89 4.50
N HIS A 50 3.39 -3.57 5.66
CA HIS A 50 3.18 -4.56 6.71
C HIS A 50 2.20 -5.65 6.27
N VAL A 51 1.14 -5.29 5.54
CA VAL A 51 0.21 -6.26 4.94
C VAL A 51 0.93 -7.18 3.96
N VAL A 52 1.78 -6.65 3.08
CA VAL A 52 2.55 -7.48 2.13
C VAL A 52 3.49 -8.44 2.86
N ASN A 53 4.13 -8.01 3.95
CA ASN A 53 4.96 -8.91 4.76
C ASN A 53 4.15 -10.03 5.41
N MET A 54 3.02 -9.70 6.05
CA MET A 54 2.16 -10.73 6.66
C MET A 54 1.73 -11.77 5.62
N VAL A 55 1.38 -11.31 4.42
CA VAL A 55 1.00 -12.18 3.31
C VAL A 55 2.16 -13.02 2.77
N ALA A 56 3.37 -12.46 2.69
CA ALA A 56 4.56 -13.21 2.31
C ALA A 56 4.90 -14.31 3.34
N GLU A 57 4.73 -14.04 4.63
CA GLU A 57 4.86 -15.06 5.68
C GLU A 57 3.76 -16.12 5.59
N ASP A 58 2.50 -15.70 5.37
CA ASP A 58 1.38 -16.64 5.16
C ASP A 58 1.65 -17.56 3.97
N PHE A 59 2.10 -17.00 2.85
CA PHE A 59 2.56 -17.77 1.69
C PHE A 59 3.63 -18.80 2.06
N SER A 60 4.64 -18.40 2.85
CA SER A 60 5.73 -19.28 3.28
C SER A 60 5.23 -20.46 4.11
N THR A 61 4.21 -20.27 4.94
CA THR A 61 3.57 -21.39 5.67
C THR A 61 2.90 -22.40 4.74
N MET A 62 2.45 -21.98 3.56
CA MET A 62 1.79 -22.82 2.57
C MET A 62 2.79 -23.46 1.59
N ALA A 63 4.00 -22.90 1.47
CA ALA A 63 5.00 -23.23 0.45
C ALA A 63 6.26 -23.86 1.04
N GLU A 64 6.13 -24.65 2.12
CA GLU A 64 7.24 -25.39 2.75
C GLU A 64 8.42 -24.49 3.17
N SER A 65 8.13 -23.31 3.73
CA SER A 65 9.10 -22.30 4.17
C SER A 65 9.83 -21.51 3.06
N TYR A 66 9.34 -21.61 1.81
CA TYR A 66 9.84 -20.79 0.71
C TYR A 66 8.97 -19.57 0.48
N TYR A 67 9.61 -18.47 0.08
CA TYR A 67 8.94 -17.22 -0.25
C TYR A 67 8.61 -17.15 -1.74
N PRO A 68 7.66 -16.30 -2.14
CA PRO A 68 7.39 -16.10 -3.56
C PRO A 68 8.53 -15.32 -4.23
N GLY A 69 8.89 -15.69 -5.47
CA GLY A 69 9.88 -14.95 -6.26
C GLY A 69 9.41 -13.56 -6.70
N ASP A 70 8.16 -13.47 -7.10
CA ASP A 70 7.44 -12.26 -7.50
C ASP A 70 6.02 -12.29 -6.90
N ILE A 71 5.29 -11.18 -6.93
CA ILE A 71 3.96 -11.09 -6.28
C ILE A 71 2.87 -11.94 -6.95
N ASP A 72 3.15 -12.50 -8.12
CA ASP A 72 2.25 -13.41 -8.85
C ASP A 72 2.68 -14.87 -8.77
N THR A 73 3.85 -15.17 -8.22
CA THR A 73 4.29 -16.54 -7.94
C THR A 73 3.21 -17.23 -7.10
N LYS A 74 2.68 -18.34 -7.61
CA LYS A 74 1.67 -19.11 -6.89
C LYS A 74 2.33 -20.09 -5.94
N VAL A 75 1.60 -20.45 -4.89
CA VAL A 75 2.00 -21.53 -3.98
C VAL A 75 2.21 -22.84 -4.75
N SER A 76 1.38 -23.11 -5.76
CA SER A 76 1.56 -24.27 -6.64
C SER A 76 2.87 -24.25 -7.41
N ASP A 77 3.32 -23.09 -7.89
CA ASP A 77 4.53 -22.99 -8.71
C ASP A 77 5.76 -23.38 -7.88
N VAL A 78 5.79 -22.92 -6.62
CA VAL A 78 6.82 -23.28 -5.65
C VAL A 78 6.77 -24.77 -5.29
N LEU A 79 5.61 -25.29 -4.90
CA LEU A 79 5.45 -26.69 -4.49
C LEU A 79 5.79 -27.67 -5.62
N ILE A 80 5.40 -27.35 -6.86
CA ILE A 80 5.72 -28.17 -8.04
C ILE A 80 7.23 -28.15 -8.30
N ALA A 81 7.89 -27.01 -8.15
CA ALA A 81 9.35 -26.91 -8.26
C ALA A 81 10.09 -27.78 -7.22
N LEU A 82 9.48 -27.98 -6.03
CA LEU A 82 9.99 -28.85 -4.98
C LEU A 82 9.61 -30.34 -5.18
N GLY A 83 8.82 -30.67 -6.20
CA GLY A 83 8.39 -32.04 -6.52
C GLY A 83 7.07 -32.47 -5.86
N PHE A 84 6.32 -31.56 -5.25
CA PHE A 84 4.99 -31.83 -4.71
C PHE A 84 3.90 -31.60 -5.76
N ASN A 85 2.77 -32.29 -5.61
CA ASN A 85 1.56 -32.01 -6.40
C ASN A 85 0.69 -31.01 -5.64
N SER A 86 0.48 -29.83 -6.21
CA SER A 86 -0.36 -28.78 -5.63
C SER A 86 -1.15 -28.06 -6.72
N ASN A 87 -2.40 -27.73 -6.42
CA ASN A 87 -3.28 -26.90 -7.24
C ASN A 87 -3.61 -25.56 -6.56
N ASN A 88 -2.82 -25.20 -5.53
CA ASN A 88 -3.01 -23.98 -4.79
C ASN A 88 -2.60 -22.76 -5.64
N ASN A 89 -3.60 -22.04 -6.15
CA ASN A 89 -3.41 -20.87 -7.00
C ASN A 89 -3.30 -19.54 -6.23
N TYR A 90 -3.14 -19.58 -4.90
CA TYR A 90 -2.94 -18.36 -4.12
C TYR A 90 -1.56 -17.76 -4.40
N SER A 91 -1.51 -16.44 -4.53
CA SER A 91 -0.29 -15.62 -4.67
C SER A 91 -0.52 -14.31 -3.92
N ILE A 92 0.51 -13.48 -3.79
CA ILE A 92 0.40 -12.21 -3.07
C ILE A 92 -0.69 -11.32 -3.71
N ALA A 93 -0.62 -11.09 -5.02
CA ALA A 93 -1.46 -10.12 -5.72
C ALA A 93 -2.34 -10.73 -6.84
N ALA A 94 -2.10 -11.99 -7.23
CA ALA A 94 -2.88 -12.74 -8.21
C ALA A 94 -3.08 -12.02 -9.57
N GLY A 95 -2.02 -11.40 -10.08
CA GLY A 95 -1.98 -10.71 -11.36
C GLY A 95 -2.63 -9.33 -11.35
N VAL A 96 -3.12 -8.87 -10.19
CA VAL A 96 -3.81 -7.59 -10.05
C VAL A 96 -2.95 -6.64 -9.23
N ARG A 97 -2.67 -5.45 -9.76
CA ARG A 97 -1.81 -4.43 -9.12
C ARG A 97 -2.60 -3.36 -8.39
N THR A 98 -3.91 -3.29 -8.61
CA THR A 98 -4.79 -2.26 -8.04
C THR A 98 -6.00 -2.90 -7.36
N PRO A 99 -6.39 -2.45 -6.17
CA PRO A 99 -7.59 -2.96 -5.51
C PRO A 99 -8.85 -2.65 -6.36
N PRO A 100 -9.90 -3.49 -6.30
CA PRO A 100 -10.02 -4.68 -5.43
C PRO A 100 -9.19 -5.86 -5.94
N PHE A 101 -8.46 -6.51 -5.03
CA PHE A 101 -7.75 -7.74 -5.33
C PHE A 101 -8.75 -8.92 -5.43
N PRO A 102 -8.46 -9.93 -6.27
CA PRO A 102 -9.35 -11.07 -6.45
C PRO A 102 -9.24 -12.05 -5.27
N ASP A 103 -10.20 -12.98 -5.13
CA ASP A 103 -10.21 -13.95 -4.03
C ASP A 103 -8.97 -14.85 -3.98
N SER A 104 -8.28 -15.04 -5.11
CA SER A 104 -7.02 -15.78 -5.20
C SER A 104 -5.78 -14.99 -4.77
N SER A 105 -5.94 -13.72 -4.37
CA SER A 105 -4.88 -12.90 -3.77
C SER A 105 -4.90 -13.05 -2.27
N LEU A 106 -3.74 -13.28 -1.67
CA LEU A 106 -3.57 -13.31 -0.22
C LEU A 106 -3.71 -11.91 0.43
N ILE A 107 -3.54 -10.83 -0.35
CA ILE A 107 -3.78 -9.44 0.06
C ILE A 107 -5.28 -9.11 0.14
N SER A 108 -6.15 -9.93 -0.47
CA SER A 108 -7.60 -9.76 -0.32
C SER A 108 -8.01 -9.82 1.14
N PRO A 109 -9.10 -9.13 1.53
CA PRO A 109 -9.54 -9.04 2.91
C PRO A 109 -9.90 -10.42 3.48
N HIS A 110 -8.91 -11.11 4.02
CA HIS A 110 -9.10 -12.30 4.83
C HIS A 110 -9.71 -11.84 6.16
N LEU A 111 -10.88 -12.36 6.53
CA LEU A 111 -11.52 -12.15 7.85
C LEU A 111 -12.04 -10.72 8.17
N GLY A 112 -12.37 -9.91 7.16
CA GLY A 112 -13.10 -8.65 7.38
C GLY A 112 -12.23 -7.41 7.67
N TYR A 113 -10.91 -7.52 7.55
CA TYR A 113 -10.01 -6.37 7.57
C TYR A 113 -10.07 -5.61 6.25
N LYS A 114 -10.26 -4.28 6.30
CA LYS A 114 -10.24 -3.45 5.09
C LYS A 114 -8.81 -3.42 4.54
N ASN A 115 -8.71 -3.71 3.24
CA ASN A 115 -7.49 -3.51 2.50
C ASN A 115 -7.13 -1.99 2.47
N PRO A 116 -5.95 -1.58 2.95
CA PRO A 116 -5.54 -0.17 3.05
C PRO A 116 -5.05 0.44 1.73
N PHE A 117 -4.94 -0.34 0.65
CA PHE A 117 -4.48 0.12 -0.65
C PHE A 117 -5.52 1.04 -1.32
N VAL A 118 -5.05 2.10 -1.98
CA VAL A 118 -5.88 3.10 -2.64
C VAL A 118 -6.02 2.83 -4.14
N MET A 119 -7.17 3.19 -4.70
CA MET A 119 -7.66 2.83 -6.05
C MET A 119 -7.15 3.72 -7.21
N SER A 120 -6.14 4.58 -7.01
CA SER A 120 -5.77 5.59 -8.01
C SER A 120 -4.61 5.20 -8.94
N GLN A 121 -3.73 4.28 -8.55
CA GLN A 121 -2.51 3.84 -9.26
C GLN A 121 -2.12 2.42 -8.79
N ASN A 122 -1.09 1.79 -9.39
CA ASN A 122 -0.51 0.54 -8.90
C ASN A 122 -0.22 0.66 -7.40
N ALA A 123 -0.82 -0.25 -6.66
CA ALA A 123 -0.80 -0.25 -5.20
C ALA A 123 0.28 -1.21 -4.69
N ILE A 124 0.47 -2.32 -5.40
CA ILE A 124 1.59 -3.24 -5.26
C ILE A 124 2.22 -3.51 -6.62
N ASP A 125 3.53 -3.72 -6.69
CA ASP A 125 4.24 -4.15 -7.90
C ASP A 125 5.53 -4.93 -7.55
N ASP A 126 6.22 -5.45 -8.56
CA ASP A 126 7.51 -6.12 -8.38
C ASP A 126 8.69 -5.13 -8.53
N LEU A 127 9.78 -5.34 -7.81
CA LEU A 127 11.05 -4.63 -8.06
C LEU A 127 11.70 -5.18 -9.36
N PRO A 128 12.43 -4.34 -10.12
CA PRO A 128 12.77 -2.96 -9.84
C PRO A 128 11.63 -1.96 -10.15
N PRO A 129 11.53 -0.85 -9.40
CA PRO A 129 10.49 0.14 -9.61
C PRO A 129 10.77 0.97 -10.88
N PRO A 130 9.74 1.55 -11.53
CA PRO A 130 9.94 2.44 -12.66
C PRO A 130 10.70 3.71 -12.25
N ALA A 131 11.28 4.42 -13.22
CA ALA A 131 12.10 5.63 -12.98
C ALA A 131 11.41 6.72 -12.14
N VAL A 132 10.08 6.78 -12.18
CA VAL A 132 9.26 7.61 -11.30
C VAL A 132 8.17 6.73 -10.67
N PRO A 133 8.41 6.17 -9.46
CA PRO A 133 7.44 5.29 -8.83
C PRO A 133 6.19 6.07 -8.38
N PRO A 134 4.99 5.54 -8.63
CA PRO A 134 3.76 5.96 -7.97
C PRO A 134 3.91 6.17 -6.47
N SER A 135 3.53 7.35 -5.97
CA SER A 135 3.49 7.59 -4.53
C SER A 135 2.37 6.76 -3.91
N GLY A 136 2.69 5.95 -2.91
CA GLY A 136 1.72 5.04 -2.30
C GLY A 136 1.94 3.56 -2.65
N CYS A 137 2.75 3.25 -3.66
CA CYS A 137 2.98 1.90 -4.14
C CYS A 137 3.99 1.15 -3.26
N VAL A 138 3.70 -0.12 -3.02
CA VAL A 138 4.61 -1.08 -2.37
C VAL A 138 5.21 -1.97 -3.44
N TYR A 139 6.50 -2.24 -3.34
CA TYR A 139 7.21 -3.11 -4.24
C TYR A 139 7.76 -4.32 -3.51
N TYR A 140 7.82 -5.46 -4.19
CA TYR A 140 8.29 -6.72 -3.65
C TYR A 140 9.35 -7.33 -4.57
N CYS A 141 10.34 -8.01 -4.01
CA CYS A 141 11.11 -9.00 -4.77
C CYS A 141 11.61 -10.12 -3.88
N GLY A 142 11.56 -11.33 -4.41
CA GLY A 142 12.30 -12.46 -3.87
C GLY A 142 13.74 -12.49 -4.37
N TYR A 143 14.60 -13.15 -3.60
CA TYR A 143 15.99 -13.41 -3.94
C TYR A 143 16.29 -14.90 -3.82
N ASP A 144 17.20 -15.37 -4.67
CA ASP A 144 17.71 -16.74 -4.63
C ASP A 144 18.69 -16.97 -3.45
N VAL A 145 19.21 -18.20 -3.32
CA VAL A 145 20.24 -18.56 -2.32
C VAL A 145 21.51 -17.72 -2.38
N ASN A 146 21.79 -17.10 -3.53
CA ASN A 146 22.99 -16.31 -3.77
C ASN A 146 22.74 -14.81 -3.55
N GLY A 147 21.52 -14.42 -3.17
CA GLY A 147 21.13 -13.03 -3.03
C GLY A 147 20.94 -12.31 -4.37
N ALA A 148 20.76 -13.03 -5.48
CA ALA A 148 20.39 -12.46 -6.76
C ALA A 148 18.86 -12.26 -6.81
N PRO A 149 18.38 -11.09 -7.27
CA PRO A 149 16.95 -10.83 -7.35
C PRO A 149 16.32 -11.77 -8.37
N ILE A 150 15.24 -12.42 -7.96
CA ILE A 150 14.40 -13.22 -8.82
C ILE A 150 13.62 -12.24 -9.69
N GLY A 151 14.00 -12.13 -10.97
CA GLY A 151 13.39 -11.19 -11.90
C GLY A 151 11.91 -11.48 -12.14
N LEU A 152 11.17 -10.44 -12.52
CA LEU A 152 9.72 -10.47 -12.81
C LEU A 152 9.31 -11.66 -13.70
N GLY A 153 8.30 -12.41 -13.23
CA GLY A 153 7.62 -13.46 -14.01
C GLY A 153 8.33 -14.81 -14.03
N ASN A 154 9.39 -14.98 -13.24
CA ASN A 154 10.08 -16.27 -13.15
C ASN A 154 9.38 -17.26 -12.22
N HIS A 155 8.39 -16.86 -11.40
CA HIS A 155 7.53 -17.74 -10.59
C HIS A 155 8.27 -18.88 -9.84
N ILE A 156 9.53 -18.63 -9.45
CA ILE A 156 10.38 -19.60 -8.76
C ILE A 156 10.36 -19.36 -7.23
N PRO A 157 10.70 -20.37 -6.42
CA PRO A 157 10.90 -20.20 -4.99
C PRO A 157 12.01 -19.19 -4.67
N ALA A 158 11.75 -18.33 -3.69
CA ALA A 158 12.70 -17.41 -3.09
C ALA A 158 13.10 -17.88 -1.68
N TYR A 159 14.33 -17.52 -1.29
CA TYR A 159 14.87 -17.82 0.04
C TYR A 159 14.77 -16.62 0.98
N THR A 160 14.95 -15.42 0.42
CA THR A 160 14.77 -14.16 1.12
C THR A 160 13.92 -13.25 0.26
N TYR A 161 13.31 -12.21 0.84
CA TYR A 161 12.57 -11.22 0.10
C TYR A 161 12.81 -9.82 0.64
N VAL A 162 12.43 -8.81 -0.13
CA VAL A 162 12.46 -7.41 0.26
C VAL A 162 11.15 -6.74 -0.12
N VAL A 163 10.66 -5.88 0.77
CA VAL A 163 9.50 -5.02 0.54
C VAL A 163 9.92 -3.56 0.62
N THR A 164 9.68 -2.78 -0.41
CA THR A 164 10.01 -1.34 -0.46
C THR A 164 8.77 -0.51 -0.75
N GLY A 165 8.46 0.47 0.10
CA GLY A 165 7.32 1.37 -0.11
C GLY A 165 7.77 2.73 -0.58
N PHE A 166 7.14 3.31 -1.60
CA PHE A 166 7.49 4.66 -2.06
C PHE A 166 6.53 5.71 -1.49
N GLY A 167 7.05 6.53 -0.58
CA GLY A 167 6.34 7.68 -0.02
C GLY A 167 6.33 8.89 -0.96
N LYS A 168 6.03 10.08 -0.42
CA LYS A 168 6.04 11.34 -1.20
C LYS A 168 7.46 11.81 -1.55
N SER A 169 8.44 11.48 -0.71
CA SER A 169 9.73 12.18 -0.73
C SER A 169 10.95 11.26 -0.88
N ASN A 170 10.85 9.95 -0.61
CA ASN A 170 11.91 8.95 -0.74
C ASN A 170 11.32 7.52 -0.56
N PRO A 171 12.03 6.46 -1.00
CA PRO A 171 11.71 5.10 -0.61
C PRO A 171 11.78 4.96 0.92
N ILE A 172 10.75 4.34 1.48
CA ILE A 172 10.71 3.82 2.83
C ILE A 172 11.09 2.35 2.69
N ASP A 173 12.37 2.05 2.89
CA ASP A 173 12.86 0.68 2.85
C ASP A 173 12.59 0.01 4.19
N LEU A 174 11.74 -1.01 4.18
CA LEU A 174 11.66 -2.02 5.24
C LEU A 174 12.20 -3.30 4.63
N GLN A 175 13.52 -3.47 4.67
CA GLN A 175 14.14 -4.74 4.35
C GLN A 175 13.83 -5.74 5.47
N LEU A 176 12.74 -6.46 5.30
CA LEU A 176 12.43 -7.64 6.10
C LEU A 176 12.90 -8.85 5.30
N SER A 177 14.13 -9.27 5.59
CA SER A 177 14.70 -10.50 5.07
C SER A 177 14.42 -11.59 6.08
N SER A 178 13.53 -12.51 5.73
CA SER A 178 13.39 -13.78 6.42
C SER A 178 14.59 -14.66 6.08
N GLY A 179 15.38 -15.01 7.09
CA GLY A 179 16.52 -15.91 6.92
C GLY A 179 16.08 -17.37 7.06
N GLN A 180 16.45 -18.19 6.10
CA GLN A 180 16.94 -19.54 6.38
C GLN A 180 18.46 -19.55 6.30
#